data_AF-A0A950BGT1-F1
#
_entry.id   AF-A0A950BGT1-F1
#
_cell.length_a   1.000
_cell.length_b   1.000
_cell.length_c   1.000
_cell.angle_alpha   90.00
_cell.angle_beta   90.00
_cell.angle_gamma   90.00
#
_symmetry.space_group_name_H-M   'P 1'
#
loop_
_entity.id
_entity.type
_entity.pdbx_description
1 polymer ?
#
loop_
_entity_poly.entity_id
_entity_poly.type
_entity_poly.pdbx_seq_one_letter_code
_entity_poly.pdbx_strand_id
1 'polypeptide(L)'
;MSDSRKAKRTGSPQGDERGTMGSKDYLMSQEEQTRRLEARIHDERKVWKLSPMDLKSYSRWYEYSRARDDMFVATDTDFAPWHVVNSNHKKRARLNIISDLLGRIPYKRVPRATVPDYPFRFIEERF
;
A
#
# COMPACT_ATOMS: atom_id res chain seq x y z
N MET A 1 17.53 -0.82 -52.58
CA MET A 1 17.92 -0.10 -51.36
C MET A 1 16.95 1.06 -51.19
N SER A 2 16.02 1.17 -50.26
CA SER A 2 15.54 0.40 -49.11
C SER A 2 14.15 1.03 -48.80
N ASP A 3 13.02 0.32 -48.89
CA ASP A 3 12.30 -0.33 -47.76
C ASP A 3 12.18 0.59 -46.52
N SER A 4 11.06 0.86 -45.86
CA SER A 4 9.61 0.60 -45.96
C SER A 4 9.02 1.14 -44.64
N ARG A 5 7.69 1.27 -44.58
CA ARG A 5 6.85 1.47 -43.38
C ARG A 5 6.81 2.86 -42.73
N LYS A 6 6.03 3.74 -43.37
CA LYS A 6 5.00 4.52 -42.65
C LYS A 6 4.05 3.57 -41.94
N ALA A 7 4.10 3.52 -40.61
CA ALA A 7 2.99 3.12 -39.75
C ALA A 7 3.30 3.47 -38.29
N LYS A 8 2.55 4.40 -37.69
CA LYS A 8 1.73 4.14 -36.48
C LYS A 8 1.04 5.41 -35.97
N ARG A 9 -0.29 5.33 -36.01
CA ARG A 9 -1.25 5.71 -34.95
C ARG A 9 -1.62 7.18 -34.81
N THR A 10 -2.64 7.54 -35.59
CA THR A 10 -3.81 8.27 -35.08
C THR A 10 -4.28 7.69 -33.74
N GLY A 11 -4.32 8.55 -32.72
CA GLY A 11 -4.89 8.27 -31.40
C GLY A 11 -4.98 9.58 -30.63
N SER A 12 -6.23 10.04 -30.48
CA SER A 12 -6.79 11.15 -29.70
C SER A 12 -5.91 11.88 -28.67
N PRO A 13 -6.12 13.20 -28.47
CA PRO A 13 -5.55 13.94 -27.34
C PRO A 13 -6.30 13.52 -26.07
N GLN A 14 -5.97 12.35 -25.54
CA GLN A 14 -6.47 11.91 -24.24
C GLN A 14 -5.50 12.48 -23.21
N GLY A 15 -6.03 13.45 -22.45
CA GLY A 15 -5.28 14.35 -21.59
C GLY A 15 -4.17 13.66 -20.82
N ASP A 16 -3.00 14.28 -20.83
CA ASP A 16 -2.03 14.14 -19.77
C ASP A 16 -2.74 14.60 -18.48
N GLU A 17 -3.36 13.65 -17.79
CA GLU A 17 -3.95 13.80 -16.47
C GLU A 17 -2.87 13.87 -15.38
N ARG A 18 -1.69 14.42 -15.66
CA ARG A 18 -0.87 15.05 -14.61
C ARG A 18 -1.53 16.36 -14.21
N GLY A 19 -2.76 16.21 -13.74
CA GLY A 19 -3.53 17.22 -13.06
C GLY A 19 -2.66 17.77 -11.95
N THR A 20 -2.35 19.04 -12.09
CA THR A 20 -2.21 19.96 -10.99
C THR A 20 -3.49 19.87 -10.17
N MET A 21 -3.60 18.87 -9.29
CA MET A 21 -4.76 18.63 -8.46
C MET A 21 -4.26 18.54 -7.02
N GLY A 22 -4.54 19.58 -6.24
CA GLY A 22 -4.17 19.72 -4.84
C GLY A 22 -4.91 18.75 -3.91
N SER A 23 -4.91 17.46 -4.19
CA SER A 23 -5.36 16.41 -3.28
C SER A 23 -4.13 15.66 -2.78
N LYS A 24 -3.67 16.04 -1.59
CA LYS A 24 -2.63 15.34 -0.85
C LYS A 24 -3.09 13.89 -0.59
N ASP A 25 -2.75 12.96 -1.47
CA ASP A 25 -3.04 11.55 -1.31
C ASP A 25 -2.14 10.95 -0.23
N TYR A 26 -2.53 11.16 1.02
CA TYR A 26 -1.85 10.55 2.16
C TYR A 26 -2.14 9.04 2.20
N LEU A 27 -1.10 8.23 2.44
CA LEU A 27 -1.18 6.77 2.66
C LEU A 27 -2.26 6.38 3.68
N MET A 28 -2.52 7.26 4.66
CA MET A 28 -3.66 7.21 5.58
C MET A 28 -4.22 8.63 5.72
N SER A 29 -5.54 8.77 5.80
CA SER A 29 -6.15 10.05 6.21
C SER A 29 -5.86 10.35 7.69
N GLN A 30 -5.80 11.63 8.07
CA GLN A 30 -5.73 12.05 9.48
C GLN A 30 -6.89 11.46 10.30
N GLU A 31 -8.10 11.44 9.73
CA GLU A 31 -9.29 10.87 10.36
C GLU A 31 -9.12 9.37 10.65
N GLU A 32 -8.57 8.63 9.70
CA GLU A 32 -8.34 7.19 9.85
C GLU A 32 -7.16 6.91 10.81
N GLN A 33 -6.17 7.80 10.91
CA GLN A 33 -5.15 7.70 11.95
C GLN A 33 -5.75 7.95 13.34
N THR A 34 -6.57 8.99 13.49
CA THR A 34 -7.26 9.35 14.73
C THR A 34 -8.13 8.21 15.22
N ARG A 35 -9.02 7.71 14.35
CA ARG A 35 -9.88 6.55 14.62
C ARG A 35 -9.09 5.34 15.08
N ARG A 36 -7.91 5.10 14.50
CA ARG A 36 -7.05 3.97 14.88
C ARG A 36 -6.37 4.17 16.22
N LEU A 37 -6.02 5.39 16.60
CA LEU A 37 -5.46 5.70 17.91
C LEU A 37 -6.53 5.55 18.99
N GLU A 38 -7.73 6.11 18.77
CA GLU A 38 -8.88 5.94 19.66
C GLU A 38 -9.26 4.46 19.83
N ALA A 39 -9.34 3.71 18.73
CA ALA A 39 -9.62 2.27 18.78
C ALA A 39 -8.53 1.45 19.49
N ARG A 40 -7.30 1.97 19.65
CA ARG A 40 -6.25 1.32 20.47
C ARG A 40 -6.39 1.66 21.95
N ILE A 41 -6.92 2.84 22.28
CA ILE A 41 -7.19 3.24 23.67
C ILE A 41 -8.31 2.38 24.27
N HIS A 42 -9.35 2.09 23.47
CA HIS A 42 -10.52 1.32 23.91
C HIS A 42 -10.37 -0.22 23.80
N ASP A 43 -9.27 -0.74 23.25
CA ASP A 43 -9.04 -2.19 23.08
C ASP A 43 -7.82 -2.64 23.89
N GLU A 44 -8.07 -3.26 25.06
CA GLU A 44 -7.05 -3.74 26.00
C GLU A 44 -5.98 -4.64 25.35
N ARG A 45 -6.33 -5.38 24.29
CA ARG A 45 -5.39 -6.28 23.58
C ARG A 45 -4.39 -5.52 22.70
N LYS A 46 -4.64 -4.24 22.43
CA LYS A 46 -3.83 -3.39 21.53
C LYS A 46 -3.14 -2.24 22.26
N VAL A 47 -3.39 -2.05 23.56
CA VAL A 47 -2.81 -0.98 24.38
C VAL A 47 -1.29 -0.97 24.36
N TRP A 48 -0.65 -2.15 24.34
CA TRP A 48 0.82 -2.25 24.26
C TRP A 48 1.44 -1.62 23.01
N LYS A 49 0.64 -1.37 21.96
CA LYS A 49 1.06 -0.69 20.73
C LYS A 49 0.97 0.84 20.82
N LEU A 50 0.58 1.38 21.98
CA LEU A 50 0.56 2.82 22.24
C LEU A 50 1.82 3.20 23.01
N SER A 51 2.61 4.07 22.39
CA SER A 51 3.75 4.72 23.01
C SER A 51 3.44 6.21 23.23
N PRO A 52 4.03 6.87 24.26
CA PRO A 52 3.95 8.33 24.40
C PRO A 52 4.40 9.09 23.14
N MET A 53 5.22 8.46 22.30
CA MET A 53 5.65 9.01 21.02
C MET A 53 4.52 9.07 19.98
N ASP A 54 3.54 8.16 20.03
CA ASP A 54 2.43 8.15 19.06
C ASP A 54 1.58 9.42 19.18
N LEU A 55 1.33 9.88 20.40
CA LEU A 55 0.63 11.14 20.70
C LEU A 55 1.40 12.37 20.19
N LYS A 56 2.72 12.38 20.39
CA LYS A 56 3.59 13.45 19.86
C LYS A 56 3.70 13.41 18.34
N SER A 57 3.60 12.22 17.75
CA SER A 57 3.66 12.05 16.30
C SER A 57 2.37 12.51 15.64
N TYR A 58 1.23 12.35 16.32
CA TYR A 58 -0.06 12.88 15.89
C TYR A 58 -0.05 14.40 15.76
N SER A 59 0.46 15.13 16.76
CA SER A 59 0.54 16.60 16.69
C SER A 59 1.51 17.11 15.63
N ARG A 60 2.47 16.28 15.21
CA ARG A 60 3.47 16.57 14.18
C ARG A 60 3.10 16.03 12.80
N TRP A 61 1.83 15.75 12.53
CA TRP A 61 1.36 15.20 11.26
C TRP A 61 1.94 15.91 10.03
N TYR A 62 1.93 17.24 10.02
CA TYR A 62 2.43 18.03 8.89
C TYR A 62 3.95 17.94 8.73
N GLU A 63 4.70 17.90 9.82
CA GLU A 63 6.16 17.72 9.79
C GLU A 63 6.54 16.37 9.22
N TYR A 64 5.86 15.30 9.66
CA TYR A 64 6.07 13.95 9.12
C TYR A 64 5.64 13.84 7.65
N SER A 65 4.58 14.55 7.26
CA SER A 65 4.15 14.60 5.87
C SER A 65 5.21 15.25 4.98
N ARG A 66 5.77 16.40 5.40
CA ARG A 66 6.83 17.09 4.66
C ARG A 66 8.10 16.26 4.58
N ALA A 67 8.57 15.72 5.70
CA ALA A 67 9.77 14.90 5.74
C ALA A 67 9.66 13.66 4.82
N ARG A 68 8.46 13.08 4.70
CA ARG A 68 8.19 11.98 3.77
C ARG A 68 8.24 12.44 2.31
N ASP A 69 7.62 13.57 1.99
CA ASP A 69 7.60 14.10 0.63
C ASP A 69 9.04 14.45 0.18
N ASP A 70 9.83 15.06 1.06
CA ASP A 70 11.26 15.34 0.84
C ASP A 70 12.07 14.03 0.64
N MET A 71 11.78 12.99 1.42
CA MET A 71 12.40 11.67 1.26
C MET A 71 12.09 11.08 -0.13
N PHE A 72 10.85 11.17 -0.60
CA PHE A 72 10.50 10.66 -1.93
C PHE A 72 11.24 11.44 -3.02
N VAL A 73 11.30 12.76 -2.94
CA VAL A 73 12.03 13.58 -3.91
C VAL A 73 13.52 13.23 -3.94
N ALA A 74 14.13 12.97 -2.78
CA ALA A 74 15.56 12.71 -2.68
C ALA A 74 15.97 11.26 -3.02
N THR A 75 15.08 10.29 -2.84
CA THR A 75 15.45 8.85 -2.88
C THR A 75 14.70 8.03 -3.92
N ASP A 76 13.71 8.59 -4.61
CA ASP A 76 13.05 7.93 -5.72
C ASP A 76 14.00 7.86 -6.93
N THR A 77 14.39 6.64 -7.28
CA THR A 77 15.38 6.38 -8.34
C THR A 77 14.89 5.23 -9.22
N ASP A 78 15.31 5.22 -10.49
CA ASP A 78 14.83 4.22 -11.47
C ASP A 78 15.13 2.77 -11.07
N PHE A 79 16.22 2.53 -10.34
CA PHE A 79 16.58 1.19 -9.85
C PHE A 79 15.86 0.80 -8.54
N ALA A 80 15.33 1.78 -7.80
CA ALA A 80 14.63 1.59 -6.54
C ALA A 80 13.44 2.56 -6.42
N PRO A 81 12.37 2.34 -7.22
CA PRO A 81 11.21 3.21 -7.21
C PRO A 81 10.38 3.05 -5.92
N TRP A 82 9.87 4.17 -5.40
CA TRP A 82 8.92 4.16 -4.30
C TRP A 82 7.49 3.92 -4.80
N HIS A 83 6.76 3.02 -4.13
CA HIS A 83 5.36 2.74 -4.44
C HIS A 83 4.45 3.18 -3.29
N VAL A 84 3.57 4.13 -3.58
CA VAL A 84 2.61 4.65 -2.60
C VAL A 84 1.34 3.81 -2.62
N VAL A 85 1.00 3.16 -1.49
CA VAL A 85 -0.18 2.29 -1.37
C VAL A 85 -1.18 2.89 -0.38
N ASN A 86 -2.39 3.20 -0.83
CA ASN A 86 -3.46 3.67 0.04
C ASN A 86 -3.82 2.59 1.09
N SER A 87 -3.61 2.92 2.37
CA SER A 87 -3.77 2.03 3.51
C SER A 87 -4.98 2.35 4.40
N ASN A 88 -5.91 3.17 3.91
CA ASN A 88 -7.22 3.37 4.55
C ASN A 88 -7.93 2.01 4.74
N HIS A 89 -7.89 1.15 3.71
CA HIS A 89 -8.41 -0.21 3.78
C HIS A 89 -7.30 -1.25 3.97
N LYS A 90 -7.04 -1.64 5.22
CA LYS A 90 -5.96 -2.59 5.59
C LYS A 90 -5.95 -3.89 4.77
N LYS A 91 -7.11 -4.47 4.49
CA LYS A 91 -7.22 -5.71 3.70
C LYS A 91 -6.77 -5.51 2.26
N ARG A 92 -7.24 -4.44 1.61
CA ARG A 92 -6.89 -4.11 0.22
C ARG A 92 -5.42 -3.73 0.09
N ALA A 93 -4.91 -2.93 1.02
CA ALA A 93 -3.49 -2.55 1.04
C ALA A 93 -2.57 -3.78 1.11
N ARG A 94 -2.88 -4.75 1.98
CA ARG A 94 -2.11 -6.01 2.08
C ARG A 94 -2.14 -6.82 0.79
N LEU A 95 -3.32 -6.97 0.19
CA LEU A 95 -3.46 -7.71 -1.07
C LEU A 95 -2.69 -7.04 -2.21
N ASN A 96 -2.75 -5.71 -2.31
CA ASN A 96 -2.03 -4.96 -3.32
C ASN A 96 -0.51 -5.09 -3.15
N ILE A 97 0.01 -4.98 -1.91
CA ILE A 97 1.44 -5.15 -1.64
C ILE A 97 1.90 -6.56 -2.00
N ILE A 98 1.15 -7.60 -1.60
CA ILE A 98 1.49 -8.98 -1.93
C ILE A 98 1.46 -9.20 -3.44
N SER A 99 0.44 -8.70 -4.13
CA SER A 99 0.31 -8.84 -5.58
C SER A 99 1.44 -8.14 -6.32
N ASP A 100 1.81 -6.93 -5.90
CA ASP A 100 2.90 -6.15 -6.49
C ASP A 100 4.26 -6.82 -6.26
N LEU A 101 4.53 -7.30 -5.04
CA LEU A 101 5.75 -8.03 -4.71
C LEU A 101 5.88 -9.32 -5.53
N LEU A 102 4.81 -10.11 -5.61
CA LEU A 102 4.80 -11.34 -6.40
C LEU A 102 4.94 -11.06 -7.91
N GLY A 103 4.42 -9.94 -8.40
CA GLY A 103 4.59 -9.54 -9.80
C GLY A 103 6.03 -9.24 -10.19
N ARG A 104 6.85 -8.77 -9.24
CA ARG A 104 8.27 -8.42 -9.47
C ARG A 104 9.21 -9.62 -9.39
N ILE A 105 8.85 -10.61 -8.58
CA ILE A 105 9.68 -11.80 -8.37
C ILE A 105 9.29 -12.84 -9.43
N PRO A 106 10.20 -13.32 -10.28
CA PRO A 106 9.90 -14.40 -11.20
C PRO A 106 9.72 -15.71 -10.41
N TYR A 107 8.47 -16.05 -10.07
CA TYR A 107 8.14 -17.29 -9.38
C TYR A 107 7.49 -18.29 -10.33
N LYS A 108 7.78 -19.57 -10.13
CA LYS A 108 7.12 -20.67 -10.84
C LYS A 108 5.98 -21.20 -9.98
N ARG A 109 4.85 -21.54 -10.61
CA ARG A 109 3.72 -22.15 -9.93
C ARG A 109 4.12 -23.57 -9.50
N VAL A 110 4.28 -23.76 -8.19
CA VAL A 110 4.53 -25.10 -7.63
C VAL A 110 3.21 -25.87 -7.64
N PRO A 111 3.17 -27.15 -8.09
CA PRO A 111 1.97 -27.96 -7.97
C PRO A 111 1.55 -28.04 -6.51
N ARG A 112 0.30 -27.65 -6.21
CA ARG A 112 -0.28 -27.86 -4.89
C ARG A 112 -0.56 -29.35 -4.74
N ALA A 113 0.04 -29.98 -3.74
CA ALA A 113 -0.41 -31.28 -3.29
C ALA A 113 -1.88 -31.16 -2.86
N THR A 114 -2.73 -32.09 -3.32
CA THR A 114 -4.10 -32.22 -2.81
C THR A 114 -4.00 -32.48 -1.32
N VAL A 115 -4.49 -31.55 -0.51
CA VAL A 115 -4.54 -31.73 0.95
C VAL A 115 -5.49 -32.92 1.19
N PRO A 116 -5.06 -33.98 1.88
CA PRO A 116 -5.95 -35.06 2.28
C PRO A 116 -7.13 -34.48 3.06
N ASP A 117 -8.33 -35.03 2.87
CA ASP A 117 -9.48 -34.58 3.63
C ASP A 117 -9.32 -35.02 5.09
N TYR A 118 -8.79 -34.12 5.92
CA TYR A 118 -8.61 -34.37 7.33
C TYR A 118 -9.97 -34.18 8.05
N PRO A 119 -10.40 -35.14 8.90
CA PRO A 119 -11.71 -35.10 9.54
C PRO A 119 -11.87 -34.00 10.61
N PHE A 120 -10.80 -33.28 10.96
CA PHE A 120 -10.77 -32.29 12.06
C PHE A 120 -10.83 -30.83 11.57
N ARG A 121 -11.60 -30.53 10.52
CA ARG A 121 -11.80 -29.13 10.04
C ARG A 121 -12.37 -28.18 11.09
N PHE A 122 -13.00 -28.71 12.13
CA PHE A 122 -13.57 -27.95 13.22
C PHE A 122 -13.03 -28.49 14.55
N ILE A 123 -12.04 -27.82 15.12
CA ILE A 123 -11.81 -27.89 16.56
C ILE A 123 -12.80 -26.88 17.13
N GLU A 124 -13.83 -27.33 17.84
CA GLU A 124 -14.65 -26.42 18.65
C GLU A 124 -13.68 -25.65 19.56
N GLU A 125 -13.64 -24.32 19.42
CA GLU A 125 -12.90 -23.47 20.35
C GLU A 125 -13.48 -23.71 21.75
N ARG A 126 -12.80 -24.56 22.53
CA ARG A 126 -13.14 -24.81 23.92
C ARG A 126 -12.49 -23.70 24.75
N PHE A 127 -13.11 -22.52 24.76
CA PHE A 127 -12.86 -21.43 25.70
C PHE A 127 -14.17 -20.80 26.13
#